data_AF-A0A7J6P4W2-F1
#
_entry.id   AF-A0A7J6P4W2-F1
#
_cell.length_a   1.000
_cell.length_b   1.000
_cell.length_c   1.000
_cell.angle_alpha   90.00
_cell.angle_beta   90.00
_cell.angle_gamma   90.00
#
_symmetry.space_group_name_H-M   'P 1'
#
loop_
_entity.id
_entity.type
_entity.pdbx_description
1 polymer ?
#
loop_
_entity_poly.entity_id
_entity_poly.type
_entity_poly.pdbx_seq_one_letter_code
_entity_poly.pdbx_strand_id
1 'polypeptide(L)'
;MSSPQEGSAAPDATAAPAGGEGQKPEVDAVERRKRQLENLGRSGGVYIPPFKLARMQAEAAKEAKQPFGPEVQRQEWEALRKSINGLVNKVSVGNIKDIVRGELFTLNLLRGKGLFARAVLRAQMASPGFTHVYAALVAVVNSRLPEVGELIANRTALMFRRAYARNDKIVLTAACKMLAHLMNQKVISEFTIMRVCLLFLEELTTDSVEVCCQLLTECGQVLQELNKKAMMILTSRLRKILHEGQLDNKRVQYAIENFFSILRQNFAPDHIGVVPELELIDEEDQYTHDVAIRDGQIDGENILNIFRAEAPEQYKQEEGEWRAFSKSLLEGESSESEGESDGGRQLRWGCRDCELADM
;
A
#
# COMPACT_ATOMS: atom_id res chain seq x y z
N MET A 1 -77.51 35.59 -23.10
CA MET A 1 -78.16 36.73 -22.43
C MET A 1 -77.12 37.38 -21.54
N SER A 2 -76.90 38.67 -21.80
CA SER A 2 -76.21 39.67 -20.97
C SER A 2 -74.74 39.44 -20.62
N SER A 3 -73.91 39.90 -21.55
CA SER A 3 -72.65 40.65 -21.42
C SER A 3 -72.58 41.65 -20.23
N PRO A 4 -71.55 42.51 -20.12
CA PRO A 4 -70.09 42.33 -20.07
C PRO A 4 -69.46 43.18 -18.93
N GLN A 5 -68.12 43.31 -18.97
CA GLN A 5 -67.36 44.57 -18.88
C GLN A 5 -66.19 44.63 -17.88
N GLU A 6 -65.05 44.97 -18.47
CA GLU A 6 -63.78 45.41 -17.90
C GLU A 6 -63.94 46.64 -16.99
N GLY A 7 -63.01 46.84 -16.06
CA GLY A 7 -62.92 48.09 -15.30
C GLY A 7 -61.69 48.15 -14.40
N SER A 8 -60.86 49.14 -14.68
CA SER A 8 -59.56 49.48 -14.11
C SER A 8 -59.52 49.87 -12.62
N ALA A 9 -58.27 49.98 -12.13
CA ALA A 9 -57.74 51.01 -11.21
C ALA A 9 -57.34 50.55 -9.78
N ALA A 10 -56.03 50.60 -9.52
CA ALA A 10 -55.44 51.02 -8.24
C ALA A 10 -55.57 52.56 -8.11
N PRO A 11 -55.41 53.24 -6.95
CA PRO A 11 -54.58 52.88 -5.78
C PRO A 11 -55.23 53.18 -4.40
N ASP A 12 -54.64 52.71 -3.29
CA ASP A 12 -54.46 53.59 -2.12
C ASP A 12 -53.41 53.07 -1.14
N ALA A 13 -52.73 54.02 -0.51
CA ALA A 13 -51.58 53.83 0.37
C ALA A 13 -51.99 53.76 1.85
N THR A 14 -51.03 53.30 2.66
CA THR A 14 -50.90 53.42 4.14
C THR A 14 -51.66 52.43 5.02
N ALA A 15 -50.94 51.44 5.57
CA ALA A 15 -50.50 51.46 6.96
C ALA A 15 -49.65 50.21 7.26
N ALA A 16 -48.39 50.42 7.64
CA ALA A 16 -47.60 49.39 8.30
C ALA A 16 -48.22 49.05 9.68
N PRO A 17 -47.98 47.83 10.17
CA PRO A 17 -47.29 47.77 11.44
C PRO A 17 -45.99 46.98 11.30
N ALA A 18 -44.98 47.57 11.93
CA ALA A 18 -43.64 47.07 12.09
C ALA A 18 -43.59 45.90 13.09
N GLY A 19 -42.55 45.08 12.93
CA GLY A 19 -41.79 44.55 14.06
C GLY A 19 -42.19 43.16 14.56
N GLY A 20 -41.37 42.18 14.20
CA GLY A 20 -41.41 40.82 14.75
C GLY A 20 -40.37 39.93 14.07
N GLU A 21 -39.11 40.36 14.14
CA GLU A 21 -37.93 39.67 13.61
C GLU A 21 -37.68 38.31 14.28
N GLY A 22 -36.99 37.41 13.56
CA GLY A 22 -36.15 36.41 14.20
C GLY A 22 -36.11 35.05 13.50
N GLN A 23 -34.92 34.63 13.07
CA GLN A 23 -34.57 33.26 12.66
C GLN A 23 -35.07 32.79 11.28
N LYS A 24 -34.63 33.43 10.19
CA LYS A 24 -34.65 32.81 8.85
C LYS A 24 -33.42 32.99 7.94
N PRO A 25 -32.44 33.89 8.18
CA PRO A 25 -31.32 34.04 7.24
C PRO A 25 -30.17 33.03 7.47
N GLU A 26 -30.03 32.48 8.68
CA GLU A 26 -28.86 31.64 9.04
C GLU A 26 -29.00 30.20 8.54
N VAL A 27 -30.20 29.63 8.61
CA VAL A 27 -30.50 28.26 8.15
C VAL A 27 -30.35 28.14 6.62
N ASP A 28 -30.75 29.18 5.88
CA ASP A 28 -30.66 29.24 4.41
C ASP A 28 -29.21 29.44 3.94
N ALA A 29 -28.36 30.10 4.76
CA ALA A 29 -26.93 30.27 4.49
C ALA A 29 -26.14 28.97 4.70
N VAL A 30 -26.44 28.21 5.76
CA VAL A 30 -25.81 26.90 6.03
C VAL A 30 -26.17 25.89 4.95
N GLU A 31 -27.43 25.86 4.51
CA GLU A 31 -27.87 24.93 3.46
C GLU A 31 -27.31 25.29 2.07
N ARG A 32 -27.17 26.59 1.75
CA ARG A 32 -26.43 27.03 0.55
C ARG A 32 -24.95 26.66 0.60
N ARG A 33 -24.31 26.76 1.77
CA ARG A 33 -22.90 26.41 1.95
C ARG A 33 -22.68 24.90 1.80
N LYS A 34 -23.60 24.09 2.31
CA LYS A 34 -23.63 22.63 2.13
C LYS A 34 -23.81 22.24 0.66
N ARG A 35 -24.73 22.89 -0.07
CA ARG A 35 -24.92 22.68 -1.52
C ARG A 35 -23.72 23.14 -2.36
N GLN A 36 -23.02 24.19 -1.96
CA GLN A 36 -21.76 24.61 -2.59
C GLN A 36 -20.64 23.57 -2.37
N LEU A 37 -20.55 22.98 -1.19
CA LEU A 37 -19.63 21.88 -0.86
C LEU A 37 -19.95 20.58 -1.60
N GLU A 38 -21.23 20.26 -1.79
CA GLU A 38 -21.67 19.08 -2.55
C GLU A 38 -21.42 19.23 -4.06
N ASN A 39 -21.53 20.46 -4.61
CA ASN A 39 -21.23 20.74 -6.01
C ASN A 39 -19.73 20.81 -6.34
N LEU A 40 -18.84 20.91 -5.36
CA LEU A 40 -17.37 20.85 -5.54
C LEU A 40 -16.86 19.44 -5.95
N GLY A 41 -17.71 18.41 -5.84
CA GLY A 41 -17.36 17.01 -6.14
C GLY A 41 -17.67 16.54 -7.56
N ARG A 42 -18.41 17.31 -8.37
CA ARG A 42 -18.73 16.96 -9.76
C ARG A 42 -18.00 17.93 -10.70
N SER A 43 -16.87 17.46 -11.23
CA SER A 43 -16.03 18.09 -12.27
C SER A 43 -15.30 19.39 -11.89
N GLY A 44 -13.98 19.29 -11.68
CA GLY A 44 -13.04 20.43 -11.77
C GLY A 44 -12.93 21.31 -10.52
N GLY A 45 -12.83 20.72 -9.32
CA GLY A 45 -12.71 21.47 -8.07
C GLY A 45 -11.53 22.46 -8.05
N VAL A 46 -11.80 23.71 -7.69
CA VAL A 46 -10.81 24.76 -7.42
C VAL A 46 -9.86 24.27 -6.32
N TYR A 47 -8.54 24.32 -6.56
CA TYR A 47 -7.54 23.97 -5.55
C TYR A 47 -7.70 24.88 -4.32
N ILE A 48 -8.05 24.30 -3.18
CA ILE A 48 -8.09 24.99 -1.89
C ILE A 48 -6.75 24.72 -1.19
N PRO A 49 -5.96 25.77 -0.87
CA PRO A 49 -4.69 25.60 -0.16
C PRO A 49 -4.86 24.87 1.18
N PRO A 50 -3.94 23.97 1.57
CA PRO A 50 -4.06 23.10 2.74
C PRO A 50 -4.38 23.84 4.04
N PHE A 51 -3.76 25.00 4.28
CA PHE A 51 -4.01 25.78 5.50
C PHE A 51 -5.44 26.32 5.59
N LYS A 52 -6.03 26.67 4.44
CA LYS A 52 -7.40 27.18 4.35
C LYS A 52 -8.42 26.06 4.52
N LEU A 53 -8.12 24.89 3.97
CA LEU A 53 -8.91 23.68 4.17
C LEU A 53 -8.88 23.23 5.64
N ALA A 54 -7.69 23.21 6.27
CA ALA A 54 -7.53 22.86 7.68
C ALA A 54 -8.30 23.81 8.61
N ARG A 55 -8.29 25.12 8.33
CA ARG A 55 -9.08 26.10 9.10
C ARG A 55 -10.59 25.86 8.95
N MET A 56 -11.07 25.62 7.72
CA MET A 56 -12.47 25.27 7.47
C MET A 56 -12.88 23.96 8.16
N GLN A 57 -12.01 22.95 8.15
CA GLN A 57 -12.25 21.67 8.83
C GLN A 57 -12.28 21.83 10.34
N ALA A 58 -11.37 22.62 10.92
CA ALA A 58 -11.35 22.92 12.35
C ALA A 58 -12.57 23.72 12.81
N GLU A 59 -13.05 24.66 12.00
CA GLU A 59 -14.31 25.38 12.24
C GLU A 59 -15.51 24.42 12.19
N ALA A 60 -15.59 23.56 11.17
CA ALA A 60 -16.66 22.56 11.04
C ALA A 60 -16.64 21.49 12.15
N ALA A 61 -15.44 21.08 12.62
CA ALA A 61 -15.28 20.12 13.70
C ALA A 61 -15.75 20.69 15.05
N LYS A 62 -15.61 22.00 15.28
CA LYS A 62 -16.15 22.69 16.47
C LYS A 62 -17.68 22.80 16.45
N GLU A 63 -18.28 22.85 15.26
CA GLU A 63 -19.73 22.90 15.06
C GLU A 63 -20.37 21.50 14.95
N ALA A 64 -19.57 20.44 14.91
CA ALA A 64 -20.04 19.08 14.72
C ALA A 64 -20.87 18.62 15.94
N LYS A 65 -22.17 18.41 15.72
CA LYS A 65 -23.13 17.96 16.75
C LYS A 65 -22.87 16.54 17.26
N GLN A 66 -22.04 15.75 16.57
CA GLN A 66 -21.73 14.36 16.91
C GLN A 66 -20.23 14.10 16.82
N PRO A 67 -19.51 14.00 17.96
CA PRO A 67 -18.13 13.52 17.95
C PRO A 67 -18.12 12.09 17.38
N PHE A 68 -17.15 11.77 16.53
CA PHE A 68 -17.04 10.45 15.86
C PHE A 68 -18.15 10.11 14.85
N GLY A 69 -18.96 11.10 14.44
CA GLY A 69 -19.98 10.90 13.41
C GLY A 69 -19.40 10.61 12.00
N PRO A 70 -20.24 10.20 11.04
CA PRO A 70 -19.82 9.80 9.69
C PRO A 70 -19.01 10.85 8.92
N GLU A 71 -19.30 12.14 9.14
CA GLU A 71 -18.59 13.25 8.49
C GLU A 71 -17.16 13.39 9.02
N VAL A 72 -16.97 13.29 10.33
CA VAL A 72 -15.64 13.30 10.98
C VAL A 72 -14.83 12.10 10.53
N GLN A 73 -15.42 10.90 10.59
CA GLN A 73 -14.76 9.67 10.12
C GLN A 73 -14.32 9.78 8.65
N ARG A 74 -15.12 10.39 7.79
CA ARG A 74 -14.77 10.60 6.38
C ARG A 74 -13.59 11.55 6.22
N GLN A 75 -13.54 12.62 7.01
CA GLN A 75 -12.42 13.56 6.98
C GLN A 75 -11.12 12.88 7.44
N GLU A 76 -11.17 12.13 8.54
CA GLU A 76 -10.03 11.36 9.05
C GLU A 76 -9.57 10.29 8.05
N TRP A 77 -10.50 9.59 7.39
CA TRP A 77 -10.18 8.60 6.35
C TRP A 77 -9.46 9.23 5.15
N GLU A 78 -9.91 10.41 4.68
CA GLU A 78 -9.23 11.12 3.60
C GLU A 78 -7.86 11.67 4.03
N ALA A 79 -7.72 12.09 5.29
CA ALA A 79 -6.43 12.48 5.86
C ALA A 79 -5.47 11.28 5.90
N LEU A 80 -5.91 10.14 6.46
CA LEU A 80 -5.19 8.88 6.50
C LEU A 80 -4.73 8.45 5.10
N ARG A 81 -5.64 8.48 4.12
CA ARG A 81 -5.33 8.18 2.72
C ARG A 81 -4.23 9.09 2.18
N LYS A 82 -4.29 10.40 2.42
CA LYS A 82 -3.29 11.35 1.94
C LYS A 82 -1.94 11.13 2.61
N SER A 83 -1.92 10.93 3.92
CA SER A 83 -0.70 10.66 4.69
C SER A 83 -0.02 9.38 4.21
N ILE A 84 -0.75 8.26 4.09
CA ILE A 84 -0.23 6.99 3.58
C ILE A 84 0.40 7.16 2.18
N ASN A 85 -0.32 7.80 1.24
CA ASN A 85 0.23 8.03 -0.10
C ASN A 85 1.47 8.93 -0.06
N GLY A 86 1.47 9.94 0.82
CA GLY A 86 2.60 10.83 1.03
C GLY A 86 3.86 10.10 1.52
N LEU A 87 3.71 9.20 2.50
CA LEU A 87 4.81 8.40 3.04
C LEU A 87 5.36 7.42 1.99
N VAL A 88 4.47 6.67 1.33
CA VAL A 88 4.88 5.70 0.30
C VAL A 88 5.62 6.37 -0.86
N ASN A 89 5.25 7.59 -1.25
CA ASN A 89 5.95 8.30 -2.33
C ASN A 89 7.32 8.87 -1.91
N LYS A 90 7.56 9.05 -0.61
CA LYS A 90 8.81 9.64 -0.07
C LYS A 90 9.80 8.59 0.41
N VAL A 91 9.37 7.34 0.56
CA VAL A 91 10.21 6.28 1.11
C VAL A 91 11.38 5.97 0.18
N SER A 92 12.55 5.81 0.77
CA SER A 92 13.81 5.51 0.10
C SER A 92 14.69 4.69 1.04
N VAL A 93 15.78 4.14 0.52
CA VAL A 93 16.77 3.39 1.33
C VAL A 93 17.27 4.22 2.52
N GLY A 94 17.54 5.52 2.31
CA GLY A 94 18.14 6.39 3.32
C GLY A 94 17.22 6.87 4.43
N ASN A 95 15.89 6.81 4.26
CA ASN A 95 14.92 7.37 5.22
C ASN A 95 13.84 6.38 5.68
N ILE A 96 13.88 5.12 5.23
CA ILE A 96 12.85 4.12 5.56
C ILE A 96 12.70 3.93 7.07
N LYS A 97 13.81 3.91 7.82
CA LYS A 97 13.82 3.77 9.29
C LYS A 97 13.08 4.93 9.96
N ASP A 98 13.32 6.16 9.51
CA ASP A 98 12.68 7.36 10.04
C ASP A 98 11.18 7.41 9.71
N ILE A 99 10.82 7.05 8.46
CA ILE A 99 9.41 6.99 8.03
C ILE A 99 8.64 5.97 8.87
N VAL A 100 9.21 4.78 9.08
CA VAL A 100 8.59 3.71 9.86
C VAL A 100 8.36 4.15 11.31
N ARG A 101 9.43 4.60 11.98
CA ARG A 101 9.41 4.96 13.41
C ARG A 101 8.63 6.23 13.69
N GLY A 102 8.80 7.26 12.86
CA GLY A 102 8.28 8.59 13.12
C GLY A 102 6.84 8.81 12.65
N GLU A 103 6.44 8.20 11.54
CA GLU A 103 5.20 8.57 10.86
C GLU A 103 4.28 7.38 10.58
N LEU A 104 4.79 6.27 10.05
CA LEU A 104 3.96 5.19 9.51
C LEU A 104 3.11 4.52 10.58
N PHE A 105 3.72 4.09 11.70
CA PHE A 105 3.00 3.40 12.77
C PHE A 105 2.12 4.33 13.61
N THR A 106 2.19 5.64 13.42
CA THR A 106 1.22 6.59 14.00
C THR A 106 -0.13 6.55 13.26
N LEU A 107 -0.14 6.13 11.99
CA LEU A 107 -1.34 6.04 11.16
C LEU A 107 -2.07 4.72 11.41
N ASN A 108 -3.41 4.74 11.49
CA ASN A 108 -4.21 3.52 11.65
C ASN A 108 -4.14 2.61 10.42
N LEU A 109 -3.14 1.72 10.40
CA LEU A 109 -2.90 0.80 9.29
C LEU A 109 -3.87 -0.38 9.27
N LEU A 110 -4.51 -0.74 10.39
CA LEU A 110 -5.58 -1.76 10.39
C LEU A 110 -6.78 -1.25 9.62
N ARG A 111 -7.26 -0.06 9.97
CA ARG A 111 -8.34 0.61 9.26
C ARG A 111 -7.92 0.96 7.82
N GLY A 112 -6.70 1.46 7.67
CA GLY A 112 -6.11 1.87 6.40
C GLY A 112 -5.50 0.77 5.54
N LYS A 113 -5.63 -0.53 5.87
CA LYS A 113 -4.87 -1.60 5.19
C LYS A 113 -5.10 -1.66 3.69
N GLY A 114 -6.35 -1.46 3.26
CA GLY A 114 -6.70 -1.36 1.85
C GLY A 114 -6.02 -0.18 1.16
N LEU A 115 -5.99 0.99 1.83
CA LEU A 115 -5.34 2.21 1.35
C LEU A 115 -3.83 2.02 1.22
N PHE A 116 -3.18 1.45 2.23
CA PHE A 116 -1.75 1.16 2.25
C PHE A 116 -1.37 0.19 1.13
N ALA A 117 -2.07 -0.95 1.03
CA ALA A 117 -1.84 -1.91 -0.03
C ALA A 117 -2.03 -1.29 -1.43
N ARG A 118 -3.03 -0.43 -1.61
CA ARG A 118 -3.24 0.27 -2.89
C ARG A 118 -2.15 1.29 -3.17
N ALA A 119 -1.68 2.03 -2.15
CA ALA A 119 -0.63 3.03 -2.29
C ALA A 119 0.68 2.37 -2.72
N VAL A 120 1.11 1.31 -2.03
CA VAL A 120 2.32 0.55 -2.33
C VAL A 120 2.30 0.00 -3.74
N LEU A 121 1.23 -0.73 -4.12
CA LEU A 121 1.17 -1.36 -5.45
C LEU A 121 1.11 -0.33 -6.59
N ARG A 122 0.44 0.83 -6.38
CA ARG A 122 0.44 1.90 -7.38
C ARG A 122 1.79 2.59 -7.50
N ALA A 123 2.46 2.84 -6.37
CA ALA A 123 3.78 3.45 -6.36
C ALA A 123 4.82 2.52 -7.02
N GLN A 124 4.74 1.21 -6.77
CA GLN A 124 5.59 0.22 -7.41
C GLN A 124 5.37 0.17 -8.92
N MET A 125 4.12 0.14 -9.39
CA MET A 125 3.81 0.18 -10.82
C MET A 125 4.28 1.46 -11.51
N ALA A 126 4.19 2.60 -10.82
CA ALA A 126 4.67 3.88 -11.34
C ALA A 126 6.20 4.03 -11.27
N SER A 127 6.86 3.33 -10.35
CA SER A 127 8.31 3.43 -10.13
C SER A 127 8.94 2.07 -9.75
N PRO A 128 9.07 1.13 -10.70
CA PRO A 128 9.58 -0.21 -10.43
C PRO A 128 11.03 -0.25 -9.93
N GLY A 129 11.81 0.80 -10.15
CA GLY A 129 13.18 0.93 -9.63
C GLY A 129 13.25 0.87 -8.10
N PHE A 130 12.21 1.31 -7.39
CA PHE A 130 12.14 1.31 -5.92
C PHE A 130 11.44 0.08 -5.33
N THR A 131 11.23 -0.99 -6.11
CA THR A 131 10.49 -2.18 -5.66
C THR A 131 11.09 -2.80 -4.39
N HIS A 132 12.41 -2.87 -4.28
CA HIS A 132 13.13 -3.34 -3.09
C HIS A 132 12.79 -2.52 -1.82
N VAL A 133 12.70 -1.19 -1.94
CA VAL A 133 12.30 -0.30 -0.84
C VAL A 133 10.84 -0.53 -0.44
N TYR A 134 9.94 -0.67 -1.42
CA TYR A 134 8.54 -0.96 -1.15
C TYR A 134 8.36 -2.32 -0.46
N ALA A 135 9.11 -3.34 -0.87
CA ALA A 135 9.07 -4.65 -0.23
C ALA A 135 9.61 -4.60 1.21
N ALA A 136 10.69 -3.87 1.46
CA ALA A 136 11.21 -3.65 2.82
C ALA A 136 10.18 -2.95 3.71
N LEU A 137 9.49 -1.92 3.19
CA LEU A 137 8.42 -1.24 3.91
C LEU A 137 7.26 -2.21 4.24
N VAL A 138 6.88 -3.05 3.28
CA VAL A 138 5.85 -4.08 3.50
C VAL A 138 6.29 -5.10 4.53
N ALA A 139 7.55 -5.53 4.49
CA ALA A 139 8.10 -6.48 5.46
C ALA A 139 7.99 -5.94 6.89
N VAL A 140 8.36 -4.68 7.10
CA VAL A 140 8.31 -4.05 8.43
C VAL A 140 6.87 -3.94 8.93
N VAL A 141 5.92 -3.61 8.06
CA VAL A 141 4.50 -3.63 8.43
C VAL A 141 4.03 -5.05 8.72
N ASN A 142 4.46 -6.03 7.93
CA ASN A 142 4.07 -7.43 8.02
C ASN A 142 4.53 -8.12 9.32
N SER A 143 5.70 -7.76 9.86
CA SER A 143 6.18 -8.31 11.15
C SER A 143 5.28 -7.94 12.33
N ARG A 144 4.51 -6.85 12.21
CA ARG A 144 3.59 -6.36 13.25
C ARG A 144 2.13 -6.59 12.92
N LEU A 145 1.79 -6.52 11.63
CA LEU A 145 0.44 -6.64 11.08
C LEU A 145 0.45 -7.63 9.90
N PRO A 146 0.53 -8.95 10.15
CA PRO A 146 0.61 -9.96 9.09
C PRO A 146 -0.55 -9.89 8.09
N GLU A 147 -1.75 -9.53 8.54
CA GLU A 147 -2.94 -9.35 7.69
C GLU A 147 -2.75 -8.27 6.60
N VAL A 148 -1.92 -7.26 6.85
CA VAL A 148 -1.61 -6.23 5.86
C VAL A 148 -0.64 -6.77 4.81
N GLY A 149 0.37 -7.52 5.23
CA GLY A 149 1.30 -8.19 4.33
C GLY A 149 0.61 -9.23 3.45
N GLU A 150 -0.27 -10.04 4.05
CA GLU A 150 -1.09 -11.03 3.35
C GLU A 150 -1.96 -10.37 2.27
N LEU A 151 -2.66 -9.28 2.61
CA LEU A 151 -3.50 -8.54 1.66
C LEU A 151 -2.68 -8.01 0.46
N ILE A 152 -1.47 -7.51 0.70
CA ILE A 152 -0.58 -7.01 -0.37
C ILE A 152 -0.11 -8.18 -1.25
N ALA A 153 0.28 -9.30 -0.64
CA ALA A 153 0.73 -10.46 -1.37
C ALA A 153 -0.40 -11.07 -2.23
N ASN A 154 -1.61 -11.19 -1.68
CA ASN A 154 -2.82 -11.62 -2.38
C ASN A 154 -3.18 -10.69 -3.54
N ARG A 155 -3.14 -9.37 -3.34
CA ARG A 155 -3.37 -8.39 -4.41
C ARG A 155 -2.29 -8.46 -5.50
N THR A 156 -1.04 -8.72 -5.14
CA THR A 156 0.07 -8.90 -6.10
C THR A 156 -0.12 -10.18 -6.92
N ALA A 157 -0.52 -11.29 -6.29
CA ALA A 157 -0.84 -12.53 -6.99
C ALA A 157 -2.04 -12.37 -7.93
N LEU A 158 -3.08 -11.62 -7.53
CA LEU A 158 -4.19 -11.27 -8.41
C LEU A 158 -3.75 -10.38 -9.60
N MET A 159 -2.84 -9.44 -9.36
CA MET A 159 -2.24 -8.62 -10.42
C MET A 159 -1.50 -9.49 -11.43
N PHE A 160 -0.67 -10.43 -10.95
CA PHE A 160 0.01 -11.43 -11.75
C PHE A 160 -0.97 -12.27 -12.58
N ARG A 161 -1.97 -12.91 -11.95
CA ARG A 161 -2.95 -13.77 -12.63
C ARG A 161 -3.67 -13.04 -13.76
N ARG A 162 -4.12 -11.82 -13.49
CA ARG A 162 -4.84 -10.99 -14.47
C ARG A 162 -3.93 -10.56 -15.62
N ALA A 163 -2.68 -10.22 -15.34
CA ALA A 163 -1.71 -9.84 -16.37
C ALA A 163 -1.32 -11.04 -17.24
N TYR A 164 -1.08 -12.20 -16.63
CA TYR A 164 -0.80 -13.46 -17.32
C TYR A 164 -1.95 -13.84 -18.26
N ALA A 165 -3.19 -13.88 -17.76
CA ALA A 165 -4.36 -14.24 -18.56
C ALA A 165 -4.64 -13.28 -19.73
N ARG A 166 -4.21 -12.02 -19.62
CA ARG A 166 -4.38 -11.00 -20.67
C ARG A 166 -3.16 -10.83 -21.57
N ASN A 167 -2.08 -11.58 -21.34
CA ASN A 167 -0.79 -11.40 -22.01
C ASN A 167 -0.26 -9.96 -21.89
N ASP A 168 -0.50 -9.30 -20.75
CA ASP A 168 0.00 -7.96 -20.46
C ASP A 168 1.41 -8.04 -19.87
N LYS A 169 2.42 -8.06 -20.75
CA LYS A 169 3.82 -8.23 -20.35
C LYS A 169 4.30 -7.16 -19.37
N ILE A 170 3.88 -5.91 -19.53
CA ILE A 170 4.35 -4.79 -18.71
C ILE A 170 3.89 -5.00 -17.26
N VAL A 171 2.60 -5.26 -17.06
CA VAL A 171 2.04 -5.50 -15.72
C VAL A 171 2.54 -6.83 -15.15
N LEU A 172 2.72 -7.85 -16.00
CA LEU A 172 3.26 -9.14 -15.59
C LEU A 172 4.68 -9.02 -15.05
N THR A 173 5.58 -8.34 -15.77
CA THR A 173 6.96 -8.07 -15.31
C THR A 173 6.96 -7.30 -13.99
N ALA A 174 6.12 -6.26 -13.86
CA ALA A 174 6.03 -5.50 -12.62
C ALA A 174 5.51 -6.34 -11.44
N ALA A 175 4.51 -7.21 -11.66
CA ALA A 175 4.00 -8.14 -10.66
C ALA A 175 5.05 -9.17 -10.24
N CYS A 176 5.76 -9.77 -11.21
CA CYS A 176 6.88 -10.66 -10.95
C CYS A 176 7.96 -9.97 -10.12
N LYS A 177 8.33 -8.73 -10.46
CA LYS A 177 9.32 -7.96 -9.71
C LYS A 177 8.86 -7.69 -8.27
N MET A 178 7.59 -7.34 -8.06
CA MET A 178 7.04 -7.18 -6.70
C MET A 178 7.08 -8.50 -5.90
N LEU A 179 6.66 -9.62 -6.50
CA LEU A 179 6.74 -10.94 -5.86
C LEU A 179 8.19 -11.30 -5.51
N ALA A 180 9.13 -11.04 -6.40
CA ALA A 180 10.56 -11.30 -6.21
C ALA A 180 11.09 -10.63 -4.93
N HIS A 181 10.83 -9.32 -4.79
CA HIS A 181 11.30 -8.55 -3.64
C HIS A 181 10.52 -8.86 -2.36
N LEU A 182 9.24 -9.21 -2.44
CA LEU A 182 8.49 -9.73 -1.29
C LEU A 182 9.07 -11.06 -0.77
N MET A 183 9.56 -11.92 -1.67
CA MET A 183 10.24 -13.17 -1.27
C MET A 183 11.63 -12.88 -0.73
N ASN A 184 12.38 -11.94 -1.33
CA ASN A 184 13.70 -11.54 -0.81
C ASN A 184 13.60 -11.06 0.65
N GLN A 185 12.54 -10.31 0.97
CA GLN A 185 12.22 -9.85 2.32
C GLN A 185 11.44 -10.88 3.17
N LYS A 186 11.34 -12.14 2.70
CA LYS A 186 10.70 -13.28 3.38
C LYS A 186 9.22 -13.05 3.77
N VAL A 187 8.53 -12.13 3.09
CA VAL A 187 7.08 -11.88 3.27
C VAL A 187 6.25 -12.98 2.61
N ILE A 188 6.72 -13.51 1.49
CA ILE A 188 6.10 -14.67 0.83
C ILE A 188 7.09 -15.82 0.74
N SER A 189 6.58 -17.05 0.73
CA SER A 189 7.43 -18.23 0.59
C SER A 189 8.09 -18.30 -0.79
N GLU A 190 9.30 -18.85 -0.81
CA GLU A 190 10.04 -19.26 -1.99
C GLU A 190 9.26 -20.24 -2.88
N PHE A 191 8.33 -21.02 -2.31
CA PHE A 191 7.44 -21.89 -3.10
C PHE A 191 6.52 -21.09 -4.03
N THR A 192 6.09 -19.90 -3.62
CA THR A 192 5.29 -19.00 -4.48
C THR A 192 6.09 -18.61 -5.74
N ILE A 193 7.37 -18.24 -5.59
CA ILE A 193 8.25 -17.92 -6.73
C ILE A 193 8.49 -19.13 -7.61
N MET A 194 8.75 -20.29 -7.01
CA MET A 194 8.95 -21.53 -7.75
C MET A 194 7.72 -21.88 -8.60
N ARG A 195 6.50 -21.75 -8.06
CA ARG A 195 5.25 -21.98 -8.81
C ARG A 195 5.08 -21.00 -9.98
N VAL A 196 5.46 -19.72 -9.82
CA VAL A 196 5.47 -18.75 -10.93
C VAL A 196 6.44 -19.18 -12.04
N CYS A 197 7.68 -19.53 -11.68
CA CYS A 197 8.68 -19.97 -12.66
C CYS A 197 8.24 -21.24 -13.39
N LEU A 198 7.68 -22.22 -12.67
CA LEU A 198 7.18 -23.46 -13.28
C LEU A 198 6.04 -23.18 -14.27
N LEU A 199 5.11 -22.27 -13.94
CA LEU A 199 4.05 -21.86 -14.87
C LEU A 199 4.63 -21.33 -16.18
N PHE A 200 5.65 -20.46 -16.12
CA PHE A 200 6.32 -19.96 -17.33
C PHE A 200 7.07 -21.02 -18.13
N LEU A 201 7.55 -22.08 -17.47
CA LEU A 201 8.37 -23.13 -18.10
C LEU A 201 7.56 -24.36 -18.54
N GLU A 202 6.26 -24.40 -18.23
CA GLU A 202 5.26 -25.32 -18.79
C GLU A 202 4.83 -24.88 -20.19
N GLU A 203 4.39 -23.61 -20.34
CA GLU A 203 3.91 -23.03 -21.59
C GLU A 203 4.98 -22.13 -22.23
N LEU A 204 5.93 -22.77 -22.92
CA LEU A 204 7.10 -22.08 -23.47
C LEU A 204 6.74 -21.08 -24.58
N THR A 205 6.88 -19.80 -24.25
CA THR A 205 6.82 -18.65 -25.17
C THR A 205 8.06 -17.77 -25.01
N THR A 206 8.39 -16.95 -26.01
CA THR A 206 9.51 -16.01 -25.91
C THR A 206 9.39 -15.09 -24.68
N ASP A 207 8.19 -14.57 -24.42
CA ASP A 207 7.94 -13.66 -23.30
C ASP A 207 7.99 -14.38 -21.95
N SER A 208 7.41 -15.59 -21.85
CA SER A 208 7.45 -16.37 -20.60
C SER A 208 8.87 -16.65 -20.12
N VAL A 209 9.78 -17.05 -21.02
CA VAL A 209 11.17 -17.36 -20.66
C VAL A 209 11.93 -16.09 -20.30
N GLU A 210 11.72 -14.99 -21.02
CA GLU A 210 12.34 -13.71 -20.69
C GLU A 210 11.90 -13.20 -19.31
N VAL A 211 10.59 -13.19 -19.04
CA VAL A 211 10.05 -12.76 -17.74
C VAL A 211 10.51 -13.70 -16.62
N CYS A 212 10.60 -15.02 -16.88
CA CYS A 212 11.16 -15.98 -15.93
C CYS A 212 12.63 -15.70 -15.61
N CYS A 213 13.46 -15.38 -16.61
CA CYS A 213 14.87 -15.02 -16.40
C CYS A 213 14.98 -13.72 -15.60
N GLN A 214 14.17 -12.70 -15.91
CA GLN A 214 14.12 -11.45 -15.15
C GLN A 214 13.71 -11.68 -13.69
N LEU A 215 12.67 -12.48 -13.45
CA LEU A 215 12.24 -12.86 -12.11
C LEU A 215 13.37 -13.51 -11.31
N LEU A 216 14.06 -14.48 -11.91
CA LEU A 216 15.20 -15.16 -11.28
C LEU A 216 16.41 -14.25 -11.10
N THR A 217 16.61 -13.25 -11.96
CA THR A 217 17.64 -12.22 -11.75
C THR A 217 17.34 -11.38 -10.50
N GLU A 218 16.07 -11.03 -10.24
CA GLU A 218 15.69 -10.17 -9.11
C GLU A 218 15.74 -10.90 -7.75
N CYS A 219 15.55 -12.22 -7.72
CA CYS A 219 15.45 -12.98 -6.46
C CYS A 219 16.29 -14.26 -6.37
N GLY A 220 17.13 -14.52 -7.37
CA GLY A 220 17.87 -15.78 -7.47
C GLY A 220 18.87 -15.98 -6.33
N GLN A 221 19.45 -14.91 -5.79
CA GLN A 221 20.35 -14.97 -4.63
C GLN A 221 19.61 -15.49 -3.37
N VAL A 222 18.44 -14.93 -3.04
CA VAL A 222 17.69 -15.38 -1.86
C VAL A 222 17.09 -16.76 -2.10
N LEU A 223 16.62 -17.03 -3.33
CA LEU A 223 16.09 -18.35 -3.68
C LEU A 223 17.12 -19.48 -3.53
N GLN A 224 18.40 -19.25 -3.89
CA GLN A 224 19.43 -20.28 -3.71
C GLN A 224 19.80 -20.51 -2.24
N GLU A 225 19.70 -19.47 -1.41
CA GLU A 225 19.96 -19.53 0.03
C GLU A 225 18.85 -20.28 0.76
N LEU A 226 17.59 -19.96 0.45
CA LEU A 226 16.41 -20.61 1.04
C LEU A 226 16.20 -22.04 0.48
N ASN A 227 16.33 -22.22 -0.83
CA ASN A 227 16.01 -23.48 -1.49
C ASN A 227 16.89 -23.74 -2.72
N LYS A 228 18.13 -24.17 -2.44
CA LYS A 228 19.10 -24.60 -3.46
C LYS A 228 18.54 -25.64 -4.45
N LYS A 229 17.68 -26.55 -4.00
CA LYS A 229 17.08 -27.59 -4.86
C LYS A 229 16.13 -26.97 -5.90
N ALA A 230 15.28 -26.03 -5.49
CA ALA A 230 14.41 -25.29 -6.42
C ALA A 230 15.25 -24.56 -7.48
N MET A 231 16.30 -23.87 -7.07
CA MET A 231 17.21 -23.18 -8.00
C MET A 231 17.89 -24.15 -8.99
N MET A 232 18.32 -25.33 -8.53
CA MET A 232 18.88 -26.37 -9.40
C MET A 232 17.88 -26.89 -10.44
N ILE A 233 16.61 -27.08 -10.05
CA ILE A 233 15.54 -27.53 -10.96
C ILE A 233 15.30 -26.48 -12.04
N LEU A 234 15.12 -25.22 -11.65
CA LEU A 234 14.82 -24.12 -12.58
C LEU A 234 15.97 -23.86 -13.55
N THR A 235 17.21 -23.81 -13.06
CA THR A 235 18.41 -23.62 -13.91
C THR A 235 18.63 -24.81 -14.86
N SER A 236 18.35 -26.04 -14.42
CA SER A 236 18.43 -27.22 -15.30
C SER A 236 17.39 -27.17 -16.41
N ARG A 237 16.17 -26.73 -16.10
CA ARG A 237 15.10 -26.55 -17.09
C ARG A 237 15.47 -25.49 -18.14
N LEU A 238 16.02 -24.34 -17.72
CA LEU A 238 16.49 -23.29 -18.63
C LEU A 238 17.63 -23.79 -19.54
N ARG A 239 18.59 -24.55 -18.99
CA ARG A 239 19.68 -25.14 -19.78
C ARG A 239 19.15 -26.11 -20.86
N LYS A 240 18.15 -26.92 -20.50
CA LYS A 240 17.49 -27.84 -21.44
C LYS A 240 16.83 -27.08 -22.59
N ILE A 241 16.11 -26.00 -22.29
CA ILE A 241 15.48 -25.13 -23.30
C ILE A 241 16.53 -24.56 -24.27
N LEU A 242 17.67 -24.10 -23.74
CA LEU A 242 18.76 -23.54 -24.53
C LEU A 242 19.42 -24.58 -25.45
N HIS A 243 19.74 -25.76 -24.94
CA HIS A 243 20.48 -26.78 -25.69
C HIS A 243 19.62 -27.55 -26.70
N GLU A 244 18.37 -27.85 -26.36
CA GLU A 244 17.46 -28.60 -27.24
C GLU A 244 16.85 -27.72 -28.34
N GLY A 245 17.08 -26.41 -28.31
CA GLY A 245 16.51 -25.49 -29.30
C GLY A 245 14.99 -25.47 -29.31
N GLN A 246 14.34 -25.74 -28.16
CA GLN A 246 12.86 -25.79 -28.06
C GLN A 246 12.22 -24.45 -28.48
N LEU A 247 12.99 -23.35 -28.44
CA LEU A 247 12.64 -22.04 -28.96
C LEU A 247 13.83 -21.48 -29.76
N ASP A 248 13.77 -21.55 -31.09
CA ASP A 248 14.79 -20.96 -31.96
C ASP A 248 14.61 -19.43 -32.07
N ASN A 249 14.96 -18.74 -30.98
CA ASN A 249 14.88 -17.29 -30.88
C ASN A 249 16.11 -16.73 -30.15
N LYS A 250 16.89 -15.90 -30.86
CA LYS A 250 18.07 -15.22 -30.31
C LYS A 250 17.79 -14.42 -29.03
N ARG A 251 16.59 -13.87 -28.89
CA ARG A 251 16.17 -13.13 -27.69
C ARG A 251 16.10 -14.05 -26.46
N VAL A 252 15.59 -15.26 -26.64
CA VAL A 252 15.50 -16.27 -25.57
C VAL A 252 16.89 -16.76 -25.19
N GLN A 253 17.73 -17.04 -26.19
CA GLN A 253 19.13 -17.43 -25.97
C GLN A 253 19.88 -16.37 -25.15
N TYR A 254 19.82 -15.11 -25.59
CA TYR A 254 20.44 -13.99 -24.88
C TYR A 254 19.91 -13.83 -23.44
N ALA A 255 18.60 -13.95 -23.22
CA ALA A 255 18.02 -13.84 -21.88
C ALA A 255 18.54 -14.95 -20.94
N ILE A 256 18.59 -16.19 -21.42
CA ILE A 256 19.09 -17.34 -20.64
C ILE A 256 20.59 -17.19 -20.39
N GLU A 257 21.38 -16.84 -21.39
CA GLU A 257 22.83 -16.65 -21.28
C GLU A 257 23.19 -15.52 -20.31
N ASN A 258 22.47 -14.39 -20.40
CA ASN A 258 22.64 -13.27 -19.49
C ASN A 258 22.34 -13.68 -18.04
N PHE A 259 21.23 -14.40 -17.81
CA PHE A 259 20.90 -14.94 -16.49
C PHE A 259 21.99 -15.89 -15.97
N PHE A 260 22.51 -16.81 -16.80
CA PHE A 260 23.63 -17.67 -16.38
C PHE A 260 24.92 -16.90 -16.10
N SER A 261 25.16 -15.76 -16.76
CA SER A 261 26.27 -14.88 -16.45
C SER A 261 26.13 -14.27 -15.06
N ILE A 262 24.95 -13.76 -14.73
CA ILE A 262 24.61 -13.20 -13.41
C ILE A 262 24.73 -14.29 -12.32
N LEU A 263 24.21 -15.49 -12.59
CA LEU A 263 24.32 -16.62 -11.67
C LEU A 263 25.77 -17.01 -11.37
N ARG A 264 26.66 -17.00 -12.37
CA ARG A 264 28.10 -17.27 -12.17
C ARG A 264 28.80 -16.21 -11.31
N GLN A 265 28.31 -14.98 -11.34
CA GLN A 265 28.78 -13.87 -10.51
C GLN A 265 28.13 -13.87 -9.12
N ASN A 266 27.32 -14.88 -8.80
CA ASN A 266 26.57 -14.97 -7.55
C ASN A 266 25.72 -13.71 -7.29
N PHE A 267 25.15 -13.13 -8.36
CA PHE A 267 24.27 -11.95 -8.33
C PHE A 267 24.91 -10.64 -7.84
N ALA A 268 26.19 -10.63 -7.47
CA ALA A 268 26.87 -9.42 -7.00
C ALA A 268 27.56 -8.65 -8.14
N PRO A 269 27.65 -7.31 -8.05
CA PRO A 269 27.05 -6.45 -7.04
C PRO A 269 25.61 -6.00 -7.38
N ASP A 270 25.19 -6.12 -8.64
CA ASP A 270 24.02 -5.41 -9.18
C ASP A 270 22.66 -6.05 -8.87
N HIS A 271 22.64 -7.32 -8.45
CA HIS A 271 21.43 -8.12 -8.30
C HIS A 271 21.32 -8.78 -6.91
N ILE A 272 21.91 -8.15 -5.90
CA ILE A 272 21.77 -8.64 -4.53
C ILE A 272 20.29 -8.59 -4.10
N GLY A 273 19.85 -9.64 -3.42
CA GLY A 273 18.43 -9.83 -3.11
C GLY A 273 17.89 -8.82 -2.10
N VAL A 274 18.64 -8.62 -1.02
CA VAL A 274 18.36 -7.60 -0.01
C VAL A 274 19.64 -6.79 0.18
N VAL A 275 19.53 -5.47 0.01
CA VAL A 275 20.64 -4.57 0.34
C VAL A 275 20.73 -4.43 1.86
N PRO A 276 21.93 -4.33 2.47
CA PRO A 276 22.10 -4.32 3.92
C PRO A 276 21.26 -3.25 4.63
N GLU A 277 21.07 -2.08 4.01
CA GLU A 277 20.30 -0.98 4.57
C GLU A 277 18.79 -1.28 4.67
N LEU A 278 18.30 -2.26 3.91
CA LEU A 278 16.91 -2.69 3.88
C LEU A 278 16.68 -4.00 4.65
N GLU A 279 17.70 -4.56 5.28
CA GLU A 279 17.56 -5.66 6.23
C GLU A 279 17.18 -5.09 7.60
N LEU A 280 15.87 -4.92 7.81
CA LEU A 280 15.30 -4.17 8.93
C LEU A 280 14.65 -5.05 10.01
N ILE A 281 14.57 -6.36 9.82
CA ILE A 281 13.75 -7.24 10.65
C ILE A 281 14.56 -8.49 10.94
N ASP A 282 14.65 -8.82 12.22
CA ASP A 282 15.27 -10.06 12.67
C ASP A 282 14.47 -11.27 12.17
N GLU A 283 15.17 -12.39 11.94
CA GLU A 283 14.55 -13.59 11.35
C GLU A 283 13.40 -14.16 12.18
N GLU A 284 13.42 -13.96 13.50
CA GLU A 284 12.39 -14.45 14.43
C GLU A 284 11.08 -13.65 14.38
N ASP A 285 11.12 -12.41 13.92
CA ASP A 285 9.95 -11.53 13.79
C ASP A 285 9.37 -11.52 12.37
N GLN A 286 9.97 -12.29 11.46
CA GLN A 286 9.46 -12.44 10.10
C GLN A 286 8.24 -13.38 10.05
N TYR A 287 7.22 -12.95 9.32
CA TYR A 287 6.03 -13.76 9.05
C TYR A 287 5.93 -14.03 7.55
N THR A 288 5.96 -15.29 7.15
CA THR A 288 5.96 -15.70 5.74
C THR A 288 4.61 -16.27 5.33
N HIS A 289 4.03 -15.72 4.26
CA HIS A 289 2.76 -16.16 3.69
C HIS A 289 2.97 -17.16 2.54
N ASP A 290 2.17 -18.23 2.49
CA ASP A 290 2.07 -19.06 1.29
C ASP A 290 0.93 -18.56 0.39
N VAL A 291 1.28 -17.91 -0.72
CA VAL A 291 0.30 -17.33 -1.64
C VAL A 291 0.11 -18.23 -2.85
N ALA A 292 -1.15 -18.52 -3.14
CA ALA A 292 -1.53 -19.35 -4.27
C ALA A 292 -1.37 -18.58 -5.60
N ILE A 293 -0.69 -19.17 -6.60
CA ILE A 293 -0.42 -18.48 -7.89
C ILE A 293 -1.37 -18.88 -9.00
N ARG A 294 -1.67 -20.17 -9.15
CA ARG A 294 -2.53 -20.71 -10.21
C ARG A 294 -3.93 -21.04 -9.69
N ASP A 295 -3.96 -21.82 -8.62
CA ASP A 295 -5.19 -22.43 -8.09
C ASP A 295 -5.72 -21.68 -6.86
N GLY A 296 -6.98 -21.94 -6.48
CA GLY A 296 -7.59 -21.35 -5.28
C GLY A 296 -8.20 -19.96 -5.50
N GLN A 297 -9.17 -19.64 -4.65
CA GLN A 297 -9.79 -18.32 -4.62
C GLN A 297 -8.92 -17.36 -3.81
N ILE A 298 -8.55 -16.23 -4.43
CA ILE A 298 -7.88 -15.12 -3.74
C ILE A 298 -8.85 -13.95 -3.72
N ASP A 299 -9.17 -13.45 -2.53
CA ASP A 299 -9.86 -12.17 -2.40
C ASP A 299 -8.83 -11.04 -2.27
N GLY A 300 -9.02 -9.98 -3.06
CA GLY A 300 -8.22 -8.76 -2.96
C GLY A 300 -8.85 -7.71 -2.05
N GLU A 301 -10.03 -7.99 -1.48
CA GLU A 301 -10.76 -7.11 -0.56
C GLU A 301 -10.80 -5.65 -1.05
N ASN A 302 -11.16 -5.46 -2.32
CA ASN A 302 -11.12 -4.13 -2.95
C ASN A 302 -12.07 -3.13 -2.27
N ILE A 303 -13.05 -3.64 -1.53
CA ILE A 303 -13.99 -2.84 -0.76
C ILE A 303 -13.32 -2.02 0.34
N LEU A 304 -12.18 -2.47 0.87
CA LEU A 304 -11.36 -1.75 1.86
C LEU A 304 -10.76 -0.45 1.30
N ASN A 305 -10.83 -0.22 -0.01
CA ASN A 305 -10.39 1.03 -0.62
C ASN A 305 -11.47 2.12 -0.60
N ILE A 306 -12.69 1.79 -0.15
CA ILE A 306 -13.86 2.66 -0.17
C ILE A 306 -14.26 2.97 1.27
N PHE A 307 -14.44 4.26 1.57
CA PHE A 307 -14.89 4.69 2.88
C PHE A 307 -16.26 4.09 3.24
N ARG A 308 -16.35 3.53 4.44
CA ARG A 308 -17.58 3.10 5.10
C ARG A 308 -17.58 3.69 6.50
N ALA A 309 -18.69 4.32 6.89
CA ALA A 309 -18.83 4.84 8.24
C ALA A 309 -19.19 3.69 9.19
N GLU A 310 -18.52 3.64 10.32
CA GLU A 310 -18.82 2.73 11.43
C GLU A 310 -19.72 3.44 12.46
N ALA A 311 -20.36 2.65 13.33
CA ALA A 311 -21.07 3.21 14.47
C ALA A 311 -20.08 4.03 15.33
N PRO A 312 -20.45 5.25 15.81
CA PRO A 312 -19.53 6.13 16.53
C PRO A 312 -18.80 5.48 17.71
N GLU A 313 -19.50 4.61 18.47
CA GLU A 313 -18.91 3.90 19.60
C GLU A 313 -17.88 2.85 19.16
N GLN A 314 -18.17 2.10 18.10
CA GLN A 314 -17.23 1.13 17.51
C GLN A 314 -15.99 1.86 16.99
N TYR A 315 -16.17 2.92 16.22
CA TYR A 315 -15.06 3.72 15.70
C TYR A 315 -14.16 4.27 16.81
N LYS A 316 -14.78 4.82 17.87
CA LYS A 316 -14.05 5.35 19.02
C LYS A 316 -13.27 4.25 19.75
N GLN A 317 -13.83 3.06 19.87
CA GLN A 317 -13.16 1.91 20.48
C GLN A 317 -11.96 1.48 19.63
N GLU A 318 -12.16 1.21 18.34
CA GLU A 318 -11.11 0.73 17.42
C GLU A 318 -9.97 1.74 17.28
N GLU A 319 -10.26 3.04 17.22
CA GLU A 319 -9.23 4.09 17.22
C GLU A 319 -8.48 4.17 18.57
N GLY A 320 -9.16 3.88 19.68
CA GLY A 320 -8.55 3.78 21.00
C GLY A 320 -7.60 2.58 21.11
N GLU A 321 -8.04 1.42 20.65
CA GLU A 321 -7.26 0.18 20.58
C GLU A 321 -6.03 0.37 19.68
N TRP A 322 -6.20 0.95 18.49
CA TRP A 322 -5.09 1.27 17.61
C TRP A 322 -4.10 2.22 18.26
N ARG A 323 -4.58 3.29 18.94
CA ARG A 323 -3.69 4.25 19.61
C ARG A 323 -2.88 3.59 20.71
N ALA A 324 -3.47 2.68 21.48
CA ALA A 324 -2.76 1.93 22.50
C ALA A 324 -1.72 0.98 21.89
N PHE A 325 -2.09 0.25 20.84
CA PHE A 325 -1.19 -0.65 20.11
C PHE A 325 -0.02 0.11 19.46
N SER A 326 -0.31 1.20 18.75
CA SER A 326 0.67 2.09 18.12
C SER A 326 1.65 2.65 19.15
N LYS A 327 1.15 3.10 20.31
CA LYS A 327 1.99 3.57 21.42
C LYS A 327 2.92 2.47 21.94
N SER A 328 2.40 1.26 22.17
CA SER A 328 3.21 0.11 22.58
C SER A 328 4.29 -0.24 21.56
N LEU A 329 3.99 -0.11 20.27
CA LEU A 329 4.93 -0.41 19.19
C LEU A 329 6.09 0.60 19.15
N LEU A 330 5.80 1.87 19.46
CA LEU A 330 6.80 2.96 19.49
C LEU A 330 7.59 3.02 20.80
N GLU A 331 6.97 2.72 21.94
CA GLU A 331 7.61 2.77 23.27
C GLU A 331 8.40 1.51 23.62
N GLY A 332 8.09 0.36 23.01
CA GLY A 332 8.91 -0.85 23.12
C GLY A 332 10.35 -0.70 22.61
N GLU A 333 10.67 0.42 21.93
CA GLU A 333 12.00 0.76 21.42
C GLU A 333 12.73 1.84 22.23
N SER A 334 12.11 2.45 23.26
CA SER A 334 12.66 3.64 23.95
C SER A 334 13.19 3.42 25.38
N SER A 335 13.36 2.17 25.83
CA SER A 335 13.93 1.85 27.14
C SER A 335 15.34 1.24 27.05
N GLU A 336 16.33 2.08 26.76
CA GLU A 336 17.69 1.89 27.27
C GLU A 336 17.88 2.74 28.54
N SER A 337 17.43 2.21 29.68
CA SER A 337 17.99 2.53 30.99
C SER A 337 17.66 1.42 31.98
N GLU A 338 18.70 0.98 32.68
CA GLU A 338 18.91 -0.28 33.38
C GLU A 338 17.78 -0.84 34.28
N GLY A 339 17.60 -2.17 34.24
CA GLY A 339 16.83 -2.94 35.23
C GLY A 339 16.42 -4.33 34.73
N GLU A 340 16.92 -5.39 35.37
CA GLU A 340 16.70 -6.80 35.04
C GLU A 340 15.24 -7.29 35.12
N SER A 341 14.92 -8.22 34.20
CA SER A 341 13.93 -9.32 34.27
C SER A 341 12.43 -8.97 34.21
N ASP A 342 11.83 -9.06 33.01
CA ASP A 342 10.78 -10.05 32.68
C ASP A 342 10.49 -10.04 31.15
N GLY A 343 10.20 -11.19 30.56
CA GLY A 343 10.26 -11.50 29.11
C GLY A 343 9.28 -10.76 28.18
N GLY A 344 9.51 -9.47 27.96
CA GLY A 344 8.93 -8.69 26.86
C GLY A 344 9.82 -8.76 25.61
N ARG A 345 9.24 -9.16 24.47
CA ARG A 345 9.92 -9.22 23.16
C ARG A 345 10.33 -7.82 22.71
N GLN A 346 11.64 -7.56 22.74
CA GLN A 346 12.27 -6.29 22.40
C GLN A 346 12.96 -6.45 21.04
N LEU A 347 12.59 -5.63 20.05
CA LEU A 347 13.36 -5.52 18.80
C LEU A 347 14.67 -4.81 19.12
N ARG A 348 15.77 -5.56 19.18
CA ARG A 348 17.11 -4.98 19.29
C ARG A 348 17.61 -4.73 17.88
N TRP A 349 17.39 -3.53 17.37
CA TRP A 349 17.96 -3.07 16.10
C TRP A 349 19.49 -2.98 16.21
N GLY A 350 20.18 -4.09 15.98
CA GLY A 350 21.63 -4.20 16.11
C GLY A 350 22.37 -3.29 15.13
N CYS A 351 23.03 -2.26 15.66
CA CYS A 351 24.13 -1.60 14.96
C CYS A 351 25.32 -2.57 14.95
N ARG A 352 25.57 -3.28 13.85
CA ARG A 352 26.69 -4.24 13.74
C ARG A 352 28.06 -3.61 13.45
N ASP A 353 28.23 -2.30 13.63
CA ASP A 353 29.48 -1.60 13.26
C ASP A 353 30.09 -0.78 14.41
N CYS A 354 30.35 -1.40 15.58
CA CYS A 354 31.17 -0.76 16.63
C CYS A 354 32.11 -1.70 17.44
N GLU A 355 32.34 -2.95 17.03
CA GLU A 355 33.26 -3.86 17.74
C GLU A 355 34.44 -4.31 16.87
N LEU A 356 35.18 -3.36 16.29
CA LEU A 356 36.52 -3.59 15.75
C LEU A 356 37.42 -2.36 16.01
N ALA A 357 37.54 -1.99 17.28
CA ALA A 357 38.59 -1.10 17.77
C ALA A 357 38.83 -1.36 19.25
N ASP A 358 39.52 -2.45 19.56
CA ASP A 358 40.46 -2.62 20.68
C ASP A 358 40.69 -4.12 20.93
N MET A 359 41.60 -4.71 20.14
CA MET A 359 42.56 -5.74 20.57
C MET A 359 43.55 -6.08 19.46
#